data_AF-A0A371MQM5-F1
#
_entry.id   AF-A0A371MQM5-F1
#
_cell.length_a   1.000
_cell.length_b   1.000
_cell.length_c   1.000
_cell.angle_alpha   90.00
_cell.angle_beta   90.00
_cell.angle_gamma   90.00
#
_symmetry.space_group_name_H-M   'P 1'
#
loop_
_entity.id
_entity.type
_entity.pdbx_description
1 polymer ?
#
loop_
_entity_poly.entity_id
_entity_poly.type
_entity_poly.pdbx_seq_one_letter_code
_entity_poly.pdbx_strand_id
1 'polypeptide(L)'
;IAWAFPVVAVFGSVFTFLYSIKFASLFFGDEPDGRGHVHRPPVAMLVPPAILGALVLAFSADPNLFIEGLVGQVYGSVVPGEAHSFSVHFPTKLTPYVIMSIITIVVGAAAFPFYDRIHDAINAALRGPVRANWWYDNFVEGLTT
;
A
#
# COMPACT_ATOMS: atom_id res chain seq x y z
N ILE A 1 -5.05 -24.75 7.07
CA ILE A 1 -4.29 -23.46 7.10
C ILE A 1 -4.82 -22.44 6.08
N ALA A 2 -5.46 -22.85 4.98
CA ALA A 2 -5.94 -21.93 3.94
C ALA A 2 -6.77 -20.72 4.43
N TRP A 3 -7.55 -20.88 5.51
CA TRP A 3 -8.34 -19.80 6.11
C TRP A 3 -7.50 -18.70 6.79
N ALA A 4 -6.25 -18.99 7.16
CA ALA A 4 -5.37 -18.01 7.80
C ALA A 4 -4.85 -16.96 6.81
N PHE A 5 -4.70 -17.31 5.53
CA PHE A 5 -4.23 -16.37 4.49
C PHE A 5 -5.08 -15.10 4.38
N PRO A 6 -6.42 -15.17 4.22
CA PRO A 6 -7.24 -13.97 4.14
C PRO A 6 -7.21 -13.15 5.44
N VAL A 7 -7.11 -13.80 6.60
CA VAL A 7 -7.01 -13.11 7.89
C VAL A 7 -5.69 -12.33 8.00
N VAL A 8 -4.57 -12.97 7.68
CA VAL A 8 -3.24 -12.32 7.66
C VAL A 8 -3.19 -11.22 6.60
N ALA A 9 -3.80 -11.44 5.43
CA ALA A 9 -3.89 -10.44 4.38
C ALA A 9 -4.64 -9.19 4.85
N VAL A 10 -5.84 -9.34 5.42
CA VAL A 10 -6.62 -8.20 5.96
C VAL A 10 -5.83 -7.49 7.06
N PHE A 11 -5.24 -8.25 7.98
CA PHE A 11 -4.43 -7.69 9.06
C PHE A 11 -3.26 -6.86 8.52
N GLY A 12 -2.51 -7.38 7.54
CA GLY A 12 -1.45 -6.62 6.86
C GLY A 12 -1.98 -5.39 6.13
N SER A 13 -3.09 -5.52 5.40
CA SER A 13 -3.72 -4.42 4.67
C SER A 13 -4.18 -3.27 5.58
N VAL A 14 -4.56 -3.55 6.84
CA VAL A 14 -4.86 -2.50 7.83
C VAL A 14 -3.64 -1.61 8.06
N PHE A 15 -2.44 -2.18 8.19
CA PHE A 15 -1.21 -1.39 8.32
C PHE A 15 -0.84 -0.65 7.04
N THR A 16 -1.09 -1.24 5.87
CA THR A 16 -0.96 -0.55 4.57
C THR A 16 -1.85 0.69 4.51
N PHE A 17 -3.11 0.56 4.90
CA PHE A 17 -4.06 1.67 4.98
C PHE A 17 -3.57 2.73 5.98
N LEU A 18 -3.15 2.33 7.18
CA LEU A 18 -2.67 3.23 8.23
C LEU A 18 -1.46 4.07 7.79
N TYR A 19 -0.44 3.46 7.16
CA TYR A 19 0.70 4.26 6.71
C TYR A 19 0.28 5.21 5.56
N SER A 20 -0.61 4.77 4.68
CA SER A 20 -1.07 5.58 3.53
C SER A 20 -1.84 6.81 4.00
N ILE A 21 -2.76 6.66 4.96
CA ILE A 21 -3.50 7.79 5.52
C ILE A 21 -2.62 8.69 6.40
N LYS A 22 -1.64 8.13 7.14
CA LYS A 22 -0.64 8.94 7.86
C LYS A 22 0.18 9.79 6.89
N PHE A 23 0.60 9.23 5.76
CA PHE A 23 1.28 9.99 4.71
C PHE A 23 0.38 11.09 4.13
N ALA A 24 -0.87 10.75 3.80
CA ALA A 24 -1.84 11.74 3.31
C ALA A 24 -2.09 12.86 4.33
N SER A 25 -2.14 12.55 5.63
CA SER A 25 -2.37 13.52 6.70
C SER A 25 -1.32 14.63 6.76
N LEU A 26 -0.11 14.40 6.22
CA LEU A 26 0.95 15.41 6.16
C LEU A 26 0.58 16.63 5.30
N PHE A 27 -0.37 16.47 4.37
CA PHE A 27 -0.81 17.53 3.47
C PHE A 27 -2.04 18.29 4.00
N PHE A 28 -2.54 17.93 5.17
CA PHE A 28 -3.68 18.60 5.81
C PHE A 28 -3.23 19.28 7.12
N GLY A 29 -3.90 20.35 7.50
CA GLY A 29 -3.58 21.14 8.69
C GLY A 29 -2.90 22.46 8.36
N ASP A 30 -2.43 23.14 9.41
CA ASP A 30 -1.82 24.46 9.29
C ASP A 30 -0.38 24.37 8.77
N GLU A 31 0.03 25.37 7.98
CA GLU A 31 1.42 25.52 7.60
C GLU A 31 2.24 25.87 8.86
N PRO A 32 3.23 25.06 9.24
CA PRO A 32 3.99 25.32 10.45
C PRO A 32 4.91 26.52 10.27
N ASP A 33 5.03 27.28 11.36
CA ASP A 33 5.79 28.52 11.43
C ASP A 33 7.27 28.32 11.08
N GLY A 34 7.87 29.34 10.46
CA GLY A 34 9.30 29.36 10.14
C GLY A 34 9.68 28.70 8.80
N ARG A 35 8.71 28.20 8.03
CA ARG A 35 8.93 27.90 6.61
C ARG A 35 8.93 29.22 5.84
N GLY A 36 10.04 29.51 5.15
CA GLY A 36 10.11 30.64 4.23
C GLY A 36 9.11 30.48 3.06
N HIS A 37 9.17 31.36 2.07
CA HIS A 37 8.25 31.28 0.93
C HIS A 37 8.38 29.96 0.16
N VAL A 38 7.31 29.16 0.14
CA VAL A 38 7.24 27.91 -0.63
C VAL A 38 6.84 28.21 -2.07
N HIS A 39 7.75 27.95 -3.00
CA HIS A 39 7.50 28.14 -4.42
C HIS A 39 6.61 27.03 -4.99
N ARG A 40 5.75 27.40 -5.95
CA ARG A 40 5.04 26.40 -6.76
C ARG A 40 6.03 25.63 -7.65
N PRO A 41 5.89 24.31 -7.78
CA PRO A 41 6.75 23.53 -8.67
C PRO A 41 6.55 23.98 -10.12
N PRO A 42 7.62 24.00 -10.94
CA PRO A 42 7.50 24.30 -12.36
C PRO A 42 6.66 23.21 -13.06
N VAL A 43 5.94 23.59 -14.11
CA VAL A 43 5.04 22.68 -14.84
C VAL A 43 5.76 21.42 -15.33
N ALA A 44 7.02 21.55 -15.75
CA ALA A 44 7.83 20.40 -16.18
C ALA A 44 7.97 19.30 -15.10
N MET A 45 7.94 19.67 -13.81
CA MET A 45 7.98 18.72 -12.70
C MET A 45 6.60 18.09 -12.42
N LEU A 46 5.51 18.75 -12.82
CA LEU A 46 4.14 18.28 -12.65
C LEU A 46 3.69 17.33 -13.76
N VAL A 47 4.26 17.43 -14.96
CA VAL A 47 3.86 16.60 -16.10
C VAL A 47 4.01 15.10 -15.84
N PRO A 48 5.16 14.58 -15.34
CA PRO A 48 5.29 13.14 -15.08
C PRO A 48 4.26 12.58 -14.07
N PRO A 49 4.07 13.15 -12.86
CA PRO A 49 3.07 12.63 -11.93
C PRO A 49 1.64 12.82 -12.45
N ALA A 50 1.36 13.86 -13.23
CA ALA A 50 0.04 14.05 -13.84
C ALA A 50 -0.29 12.94 -14.85
N ILE A 51 0.67 12.56 -15.70
CA ILE A 51 0.50 11.43 -16.64
C ILE A 51 0.25 10.14 -15.87
N LEU A 52 1.04 9.86 -14.83
CA LEU A 52 0.87 8.67 -14.00
C LEU A 52 -0.51 8.65 -13.31
N GLY A 53 -0.93 9.78 -12.73
CA GLY A 53 -2.25 9.92 -12.12
C GLY A 53 -3.39 9.71 -13.13
N ALA A 54 -3.26 10.26 -14.34
CA ALA A 54 -4.25 10.07 -15.40
C ALA A 54 -4.36 8.60 -15.83
N LEU A 55 -3.24 7.89 -15.94
CA LEU A 55 -3.23 6.45 -16.23
C LEU A 55 -3.91 5.63 -15.12
N VAL A 56 -3.62 5.94 -13.85
CA VAL A 56 -4.28 5.29 -12.71
C VAL A 56 -5.78 5.48 -12.77
N LEU A 57 -6.26 6.70 -13.05
CA LEU A 57 -7.69 6.98 -13.18
C LEU A 57 -8.32 6.23 -14.37
N ALA A 58 -7.65 6.21 -15.52
CA ALA A 58 -8.13 5.51 -16.72
C ALA A 58 -8.28 3.99 -16.46
N PHE A 59 -7.26 3.35 -15.90
CA PHE A 59 -7.30 1.91 -15.59
C PHE A 59 -8.25 1.56 -14.45
N SER A 60 -8.46 2.48 -13.51
CA SER A 60 -9.44 2.30 -12.45
C SER A 60 -10.88 2.40 -12.96
N ALA A 61 -11.11 3.26 -13.97
CA ALA A 61 -12.45 3.45 -14.54
C ALA A 61 -12.88 2.28 -15.43
N ASP A 62 -11.97 1.74 -16.24
CA ASP A 62 -12.21 0.52 -17.04
C ASP A 62 -11.03 -0.46 -16.94
N PRO A 63 -11.06 -1.36 -15.94
CA PRO A 63 -9.99 -2.33 -15.74
C PRO A 63 -9.80 -3.31 -16.90
N ASN A 64 -10.86 -3.60 -17.67
CA ASN A 64 -10.81 -4.62 -18.71
C ASN A 64 -9.94 -4.20 -19.90
N LEU A 65 -9.85 -2.89 -20.20
CA LEU A 65 -8.95 -2.34 -21.22
C LEU A 65 -7.49 -2.80 -21.02
N PHE A 66 -7.03 -2.81 -19.78
CA PHE A 66 -5.66 -3.22 -19.45
C PHE A 66 -5.53 -4.74 -19.31
N ILE A 67 -6.57 -5.41 -18.82
CA ILE A 67 -6.57 -6.86 -18.64
C ILE A 67 -6.49 -7.59 -19.98
N GLU A 68 -7.35 -7.20 -20.93
CA GLU A 68 -7.41 -7.81 -22.26
C GLU A 68 -6.16 -7.48 -23.09
N GLY A 69 -5.64 -6.26 -22.95
CA GLY A 69 -4.49 -5.79 -23.73
C GLY A 69 -3.13 -6.30 -23.27
N LEU A 70 -2.96 -6.63 -21.98
CA LEU A 70 -1.65 -7.01 -21.42
C LEU A 70 -1.72 -8.12 -20.38
N VAL A 71 -2.53 -7.95 -19.33
CA VAL A 71 -2.47 -8.84 -18.14
C VAL A 71 -2.80 -10.28 -18.51
N GLY A 72 -3.81 -10.51 -19.35
CA GLY A 72 -4.19 -11.85 -19.80
C GLY A 72 -3.08 -12.58 -20.55
N GLN A 73 -2.35 -11.87 -21.43
CA GLN A 73 -1.22 -12.44 -22.16
C GLN A 73 -0.05 -12.78 -21.23
N VAL A 74 0.27 -11.87 -20.30
CA VAL A 74 1.33 -12.09 -19.31
C VAL A 74 0.97 -13.27 -18.40
N TYR A 75 -0.27 -13.34 -17.91
CA TYR A 75 -0.74 -14.45 -17.08
C TYR A 75 -0.63 -15.78 -17.82
N GLY A 76 -1.09 -15.85 -19.08
CA GLY A 76 -1.03 -17.06 -19.90
C GLY A 76 0.40 -17.55 -20.18
N SER A 77 1.40 -16.68 -20.09
CA SER A 77 2.82 -17.08 -20.21
C SER A 77 3.40 -17.68 -18.92
N VAL A 78 2.81 -17.37 -17.77
CA VAL A 78 3.25 -17.87 -16.45
C VAL A 78 2.48 -19.12 -16.02
N VAL A 79 1.18 -19.19 -16.31
CA VAL A 79 0.31 -20.31 -15.95
C VAL A 79 -0.33 -20.93 -17.19
N PRO A 80 0.26 -22.00 -17.75
CA PRO A 80 -0.29 -22.68 -18.92
C PRO A 80 -1.65 -23.32 -18.62
N GLY A 81 -2.68 -23.05 -19.44
CA GLY A 81 -3.97 -23.75 -19.41
C GLY A 81 -5.15 -23.01 -18.76
N GLU A 82 -4.94 -21.85 -18.15
CA GLU A 82 -5.99 -21.10 -17.41
C GLU A 82 -6.26 -19.69 -18.00
N ALA A 83 -5.80 -19.44 -19.23
CA ALA A 83 -5.59 -18.09 -19.78
C ALA A 83 -6.84 -17.20 -19.98
N HIS A 84 -8.06 -17.67 -19.71
CA HIS A 84 -9.30 -16.99 -20.17
C HIS A 84 -10.36 -16.72 -19.08
N SER A 85 -10.00 -16.69 -17.79
CA SER A 85 -11.00 -16.47 -16.71
C SER A 85 -10.93 -15.11 -16.00
N PHE A 86 -10.11 -14.17 -16.45
CA PHE A 86 -9.99 -12.85 -15.82
C PHE A 86 -10.99 -11.85 -16.39
N SER A 87 -12.12 -11.69 -15.73
CA SER A 87 -13.00 -10.54 -15.93
C SER A 87 -13.17 -9.81 -14.60
N VAL A 88 -12.58 -8.63 -14.48
CA VAL A 88 -12.72 -7.79 -13.29
C VAL A 88 -13.93 -6.89 -13.51
N HIS A 89 -14.91 -7.06 -12.63
CA HIS A 89 -16.10 -6.23 -12.62
C HIS A 89 -16.12 -5.41 -11.34
N PHE A 90 -16.71 -4.21 -11.40
CA PHE A 90 -17.06 -3.51 -10.19
C PHE A 90 -17.96 -4.40 -9.32
N PRO A 91 -17.67 -4.52 -8.02
CA PRO A 91 -18.46 -5.37 -7.14
C PRO A 91 -19.85 -4.77 -6.96
N THR A 92 -20.83 -5.28 -7.70
CA THR A 92 -22.25 -4.93 -7.55
C THR A 92 -22.94 -5.76 -6.45
N LYS A 93 -22.21 -6.72 -5.87
CA LYS A 93 -22.68 -7.63 -4.82
C LYS A 93 -21.70 -7.63 -3.66
N LEU A 94 -22.22 -7.91 -2.47
CA LEU A 94 -21.42 -8.06 -1.26
C LEU A 94 -20.72 -9.42 -1.30
N THR A 95 -19.49 -9.43 -1.83
CA THR A 95 -18.62 -10.62 -1.86
C THR A 95 -17.69 -10.64 -0.66
N PRO A 96 -17.11 -11.80 -0.29
CA PRO A 96 -16.11 -11.86 0.79
C PRO A 96 -14.97 -10.86 0.62
N TYR A 97 -14.50 -10.64 -0.61
CA TYR A 97 -13.43 -9.67 -0.91
C TYR A 97 -13.85 -8.23 -0.61
N VAL A 98 -15.10 -7.86 -0.89
CA VAL A 98 -15.65 -6.54 -0.54
C VAL A 98 -15.70 -6.37 0.98
N ILE A 99 -16.14 -7.40 1.70
CA ILE A 99 -16.17 -7.39 3.17
C ILE A 99 -14.75 -7.20 3.73
N MET A 100 -13.76 -7.91 3.19
CA MET A 100 -12.36 -7.79 3.59
C MET A 100 -11.82 -6.36 3.39
N SER A 101 -12.14 -5.73 2.26
CA SER A 101 -11.78 -4.33 2.00
C SER A 101 -12.48 -3.36 2.95
N ILE A 102 -13.77 -3.56 3.23
CA ILE A 102 -14.52 -2.76 4.21
C ILE A 102 -13.88 -2.88 5.60
N ILE A 103 -13.59 -4.10 6.06
CA ILE A 103 -12.93 -4.34 7.35
C ILE A 103 -11.59 -3.60 7.39
N THR A 104 -10.79 -3.72 6.33
CA THR A 104 -9.49 -3.05 6.24
C THR A 104 -9.62 -1.53 6.42
N ILE A 105 -10.56 -0.90 5.70
CA ILE A 105 -10.79 0.54 5.75
C ILE A 105 -11.33 0.96 7.12
N VAL A 106 -12.34 0.26 7.64
CA VAL A 106 -12.99 0.59 8.92
C VAL A 106 -12.03 0.43 10.09
N VAL A 107 -11.33 -0.70 10.17
CA VAL A 107 -10.36 -0.97 11.24
C VAL A 107 -9.16 -0.04 11.12
N GLY A 108 -8.64 0.19 9.91
CA GLY A 108 -7.55 1.13 9.67
C GLY A 108 -7.92 2.56 10.07
N ALA A 109 -9.11 3.04 9.68
CA ALA A 109 -9.59 4.35 10.08
C ALA A 109 -9.82 4.45 11.61
N ALA A 110 -10.38 3.42 12.24
CA ALA A 110 -10.58 3.37 13.68
C ALA A 110 -9.25 3.32 14.47
N ALA A 111 -8.21 2.72 13.90
CA ALA A 111 -6.88 2.66 14.49
C ALA A 111 -6.06 3.95 14.31
N PHE A 112 -6.41 4.81 13.35
CA PHE A 112 -5.65 6.01 13.02
C PHE A 112 -5.41 6.98 14.21
N PRO A 113 -6.38 7.26 15.10
CA PRO A 113 -6.15 8.10 16.28
C PRO A 113 -5.11 7.53 17.25
N PHE A 114 -4.84 6.23 17.17
CA PHE A 114 -3.87 5.52 18.01
C PHE A 114 -2.57 5.22 17.27
N TYR A 115 -2.35 5.81 16.08
CA TYR A 115 -1.20 5.52 15.22
C TYR A 115 0.13 5.62 15.97
N ASP A 116 0.37 6.71 16.70
CA ASP A 116 1.66 6.94 17.37
C ASP A 116 1.89 5.89 18.48
N ARG A 117 0.86 5.55 19.26
CA ARG A 117 0.94 4.48 20.27
C ARG A 117 1.22 3.11 19.64
N ILE A 118 0.56 2.80 18.52
CA ILE A 118 0.77 1.55 17.78
C ILE A 118 2.20 1.51 17.24
N HIS A 119 2.66 2.62 16.65
CA HIS A 119 4.01 2.76 16.11
C HIS A 119 5.09 2.56 17.19
N ASP A 120 4.93 3.19 18.34
CA ASP A 120 5.86 3.06 19.47
C ASP A 120 5.86 1.65 20.05
N ALA A 121 4.68 1.04 20.21
CA ALA A 121 4.56 -0.33 20.69
C ALA A 121 5.24 -1.34 19.73
N ILE A 122 5.02 -1.19 18.42
CA ILE A 122 5.68 -2.03 17.41
C ILE A 122 7.19 -1.82 17.45
N ASN A 123 7.67 -0.57 17.49
CA ASN A 123 9.10 -0.29 17.56
C ASN A 123 9.75 -0.84 18.82
N ALA A 124 9.07 -0.78 19.96
CA ALA A 124 9.54 -1.37 21.21
C ALA A 124 9.59 -2.91 21.13
N ALA A 125 8.56 -3.54 20.57
CA ALA A 125 8.48 -5.00 20.42
C ALA A 125 9.51 -5.56 19.43
N LEU A 126 9.86 -4.79 18.39
CA LEU A 126 10.83 -5.19 17.36
C LEU A 126 12.29 -4.88 17.72
N ARG A 127 12.59 -4.39 18.94
CA ARG A 127 13.98 -4.17 19.36
C ARG A 127 14.73 -5.51 19.48
N GLY A 128 16.01 -5.51 19.12
CA GLY A 128 16.89 -6.70 19.22
C GLY A 128 16.84 -7.59 17.96
N PRO A 129 16.97 -8.93 18.11
CA PRO A 129 17.27 -9.86 17.01
C PRO A 129 16.12 -10.04 16.01
N VAL A 130 14.95 -9.45 16.28
CA VAL A 130 13.79 -9.49 15.39
C VAL A 130 14.00 -8.57 14.17
N ARG A 131 14.84 -7.54 14.28
CA ARG A 131 15.19 -6.64 13.17
C ARG A 131 16.33 -7.22 12.34
N ALA A 132 16.17 -7.19 11.01
CA ALA A 132 17.22 -7.59 10.08
C ALA A 132 18.52 -6.79 10.28
N ASN A 133 18.41 -5.49 10.58
CA ASN A 133 19.58 -4.64 10.84
C ASN A 133 20.42 -5.15 12.01
N TRP A 134 19.80 -5.72 13.05
CA TRP A 134 20.57 -6.27 14.18
C TRP A 134 21.51 -7.37 13.70
N TRP A 135 21.05 -8.29 12.85
CA TRP A 135 21.91 -9.33 12.28
C TRP A 135 22.96 -8.78 11.34
N TYR A 136 22.59 -7.79 10.52
CA TYR A 136 23.52 -7.14 9.60
C TYR A 136 24.66 -6.45 10.35
N ASP A 137 24.33 -5.62 11.34
CA ASP A 137 25.29 -4.84 12.11
C ASP A 137 26.23 -5.77 12.90
N ASN A 138 25.69 -6.79 13.59
CA ASN A 138 26.51 -7.76 14.32
C ASN A 138 27.43 -8.58 13.39
N PHE A 139 26.96 -8.89 12.18
CA PHE A 139 27.77 -9.61 11.20
C PHE A 139 28.88 -8.74 10.63
N VAL A 140 28.58 -7.48 10.28
CA VAL A 140 29.58 -6.55 9.73
C VAL A 140 30.59 -6.14 10.80
N GLU A 141 30.15 -5.77 12.00
CA GLU A 141 31.03 -5.43 13.13
C GLU A 141 31.96 -6.60 13.49
N GLY A 142 31.45 -7.83 13.43
CA GLY A 142 32.23 -9.06 13.64
C GLY A 142 33.23 -9.38 12.52
N LEU A 143 33.10 -8.78 11.33
CA LEU A 143 34.08 -8.90 10.23
C LEU A 143 35.11 -7.77 10.23
N THR A 144 34.80 -6.64 10.84
CA THR A 144 35.68 -5.46 10.92
C THR A 144 36.54 -5.41 12.20
N THR A 145 36.39 -6.40 13.09
CA THR A 145 37.16 -6.55 14.34
C THR A 145 38.05 -7.77 14.26
#